data_AF-A0AA91KIX0-F1
#
_entry.id   AF-A0AA91KIX0-F1
#
_cell.length_a   1.000
_cell.length_b   1.000
_cell.length_c   1.000
_cell.angle_alpha   90.00
_cell.angle_beta   90.00
_cell.angle_gamma   90.00
#
_symmetry.space_group_name_H-M   'P 1'
#
loop_
_entity.id
_entity.type
_entity.pdbx_description
1 polymer ?
#
loop_
_entity_poly.entity_id
_entity_poly.type
_entity_poly.pdbx_seq_one_letter_code
_entity_poly.pdbx_strand_id
1 'polypeptide(L)'
;MVDWFVSTLRTYPEIAIFLSLALGYYFGSFTYKGLGLGAVTATLIAAVIIGQLGITISPPLKATFFLMFLFAIGYGVGPQF
;
A
#
# COMPACT_ATOMS: atom_id res chain seq x y z
N MET A 1 9.09 -2.21 22.59
CA MET A 1 9.69 -1.98 21.25
C MET A 1 8.64 -1.90 20.16
N VAL A 2 7.70 -2.85 20.10
CA VAL A 2 6.58 -2.82 19.15
C VAL A 2 5.69 -1.58 19.35
N ASP A 3 5.51 -1.12 20.58
CA ASP A 3 4.69 0.07 20.88
C ASP A 3 5.24 1.34 20.25
N TRP A 4 6.57 1.49 20.20
CA TRP A 4 7.21 2.62 19.53
C TRP A 4 6.94 2.58 18.02
N PHE A 5 7.08 1.41 17.40
CA PHE A 5 6.83 1.21 15.98
C PHE A 5 5.35 1.48 15.62
N VAL A 6 4.42 0.94 16.41
CA VAL A 6 2.98 1.17 16.22
C VAL A 6 2.62 2.64 16.46
N SER A 7 3.22 3.28 17.46
CA SER A 7 3.03 4.71 17.71
C SER A 7 3.53 5.55 16.53
N THR A 8 4.70 5.26 15.97
CA THR A 8 5.22 5.97 14.79
C THR A 8 4.30 5.82 13.58
N LEU A 9 3.79 4.61 13.32
CA LEU A 9 2.84 4.36 12.23
C LEU A 9 1.50 5.12 12.41
N ARG A 10 1.07 5.32 13.66
CA ARG A 10 -0.12 6.13 13.98
C ARG A 10 0.15 7.63 13.83
N THR A 11 1.32 8.10 14.22
CA THR A 11 1.71 9.52 14.08
C THR A 11 1.92 9.89 12.60
N TYR A 12 2.51 8.98 11.82
CA TYR A 12 2.84 9.19 10.41
C TYR A 12 2.18 8.11 9.53
N PRO A 13 0.86 8.23 9.26
CA PRO A 13 0.10 7.25 8.47
C PRO A 13 0.63 7.06 7.05
N GLU A 14 1.33 8.05 6.48
CA GLU A 14 2.03 7.91 5.19
C GLU A 14 3.06 6.77 5.18
N ILE A 15 3.77 6.56 6.28
CA ILE A 15 4.75 5.46 6.42
C ILE A 15 4.01 4.12 6.31
N ALA A 16 2.83 4.01 6.90
CA ALA A 16 2.01 2.80 6.83
C ALA A 16 1.56 2.48 5.39
N ILE A 17 1.22 3.51 4.61
CA ILE A 17 0.84 3.37 3.20
C ILE A 17 2.05 2.90 2.38
N PHE A 18 3.21 3.55 2.53
CA PHE A 18 4.43 3.14 1.81
C PHE A 18 4.91 1.74 2.21
N LEU A 19 4.78 1.38 3.49
CA LEU A 19 5.14 0.05 3.99
C LEU A 19 4.21 -1.03 3.41
N SER A 20 2.91 -0.72 3.28
CA SER A 20 1.95 -1.59 2.60
C SER A 20 2.31 -1.82 1.13
N LEU A 21 2.71 -0.76 0.41
CA LEU A 21 3.15 -0.83 -0.98
C LEU A 21 4.45 -1.61 -1.14
N ALA A 22 5.44 -1.36 -0.27
CA ALA A 22 6.74 -2.04 -0.31
C ALA A 22 6.58 -3.55 -0.08
N LEU A 23 5.83 -3.94 0.96
CA LEU A 23 5.53 -5.35 1.22
C LEU A 23 4.70 -5.95 0.10
N GLY A 24 3.69 -5.24 -0.39
CA GLY A 24 2.84 -5.69 -1.48
C GLY A 24 3.58 -5.92 -2.78
N TYR A 25 4.52 -5.04 -3.15
CA TYR A 25 5.36 -5.23 -4.32
C TYR A 25 6.33 -6.40 -4.14
N TYR A 26 6.97 -6.48 -2.97
CA TYR A 26 7.91 -7.56 -2.64
C TYR A 26 7.23 -8.94 -2.69
N PHE A 27 6.07 -9.08 -2.06
CA PHE A 27 5.31 -10.34 -2.06
C PHE A 27 4.50 -10.57 -3.33
N GLY A 28 4.17 -9.51 -4.07
CA GLY A 28 3.36 -9.60 -5.29
C GLY A 28 4.04 -10.34 -6.45
N SER A 29 5.36 -10.41 -6.44
CA SER A 29 6.15 -11.20 -7.40
C SER A 29 6.18 -12.70 -7.06
N PHE A 30 5.81 -13.09 -5.83
CA PHE A 30 5.72 -14.50 -5.47
C PHE A 30 4.55 -15.15 -6.20
N THR A 31 4.90 -16.05 -7.11
CA THR A 31 3.95 -16.90 -7.82
C THR A 31 4.00 -18.28 -7.19
N TYR A 32 2.86 -18.76 -6.68
CA TYR A 32 2.77 -20.11 -6.12
C TYR A 32 1.76 -20.92 -6.96
N LYS A 33 2.23 -22.05 -7.51
CA LYS A 33 1.43 -22.98 -8.33
C LYS A 33 0.71 -22.38 -9.55
N GLY A 34 1.31 -21.35 -10.17
CA GLY A 34 0.76 -20.69 -11.37
C GLY A 34 -0.25 -19.58 -11.07
N LEU A 35 -0.63 -19.39 -9.80
CA LEU A 35 -1.37 -18.21 -9.35
C LEU A 35 -0.37 -17.17 -8.85
N GLY A 36 -0.18 -16.10 -9.64
CA GLY A 36 0.51 -14.90 -9.20
C GLY A 36 -0.43 -14.09 -8.32
N LEU A 37 -0.03 -13.78 -7.08
CA LEU A 37 -0.79 -12.86 -6.22
C LEU A 37 -0.96 -11.50 -6.91
N GLY A 38 0.07 -11.05 -7.63
CA GLY A 38 0.09 -9.74 -8.26
C GLY A 38 0.38 -8.64 -7.24
N ALA A 39 1.09 -7.59 -7.68
CA ALA A 39 1.49 -6.48 -6.82
C ALA A 39 0.30 -5.79 -6.15
N VAL A 40 -0.84 -5.66 -6.86
CA VAL A 40 -2.05 -5.00 -6.33
C VAL A 40 -2.66 -5.81 -5.19
N THR A 41 -2.93 -7.10 -5.39
CA THR A 41 -3.57 -7.96 -4.38
C THR A 41 -2.70 -8.09 -3.13
N ALA A 42 -1.39 -8.30 -3.31
CA ALA A 42 -0.46 -8.39 -2.19
C ALA A 42 -0.37 -7.08 -1.40
N THR A 43 -0.43 -5.94 -2.08
CA THR A 43 -0.49 -4.62 -1.43
C THR A 43 -1.76 -4.46 -0.60
N LEU A 44 -2.92 -4.88 -1.13
CA LEU A 44 -4.18 -4.81 -0.39
C LEU A 44 -4.16 -5.68 0.87
N ILE A 45 -3.63 -6.90 0.77
CA ILE A 45 -3.46 -7.79 1.94
C ILE A 45 -2.55 -7.15 2.99
N ALA A 46 -1.39 -6.61 2.58
CA ALA A 46 -0.47 -5.93 3.49
C ALA A 46 -1.13 -4.71 4.16
N ALA A 47 -1.88 -3.91 3.40
CA ALA A 47 -2.59 -2.75 3.92
C ALA A 47 -3.67 -3.13 4.95
N VAL A 48 -4.40 -4.23 4.72
CA VAL A 48 -5.40 -4.72 5.68
C VAL A 48 -4.75 -5.16 6.98
N ILE A 49 -3.62 -5.88 6.91
CA ILE A 49 -2.87 -6.33 8.10
C ILE A 49 -2.36 -5.13 8.90
N ILE A 50 -1.73 -4.16 8.23
CA ILE A 50 -1.19 -2.95 8.87
C ILE A 50 -2.32 -2.07 9.43
N GLY A 51 -3.46 -1.99 8.73
CA GLY A 51 -4.63 -1.23 9.15
C GLY A 51 -5.25 -1.72 10.47
N GLN A 52 -5.07 -3.00 10.83
CA GLN A 52 -5.51 -3.53 12.13
C GLN A 52 -4.83 -2.86 13.33
N LEU A 53 -3.72 -2.14 13.12
CA LEU A 53 -3.01 -1.40 14.16
C LEU A 53 -3.73 -0.12 14.62
N GLY A 54 -4.91 0.19 14.06
CA GLY A 54 -5.71 1.36 14.43
C GLY A 54 -5.14 2.67 13.89
N ILE A 55 -4.57 2.62 12.68
CA ILE A 55 -3.97 3.78 12.03
C ILE A 55 -5.09 4.63 11.40
N THR A 56 -5.20 5.87 11.82
CA THR A 56 -6.20 6.81 11.30
C THR A 56 -5.62 7.62 10.14
N ILE A 57 -6.10 7.35 8.93
CA ILE A 57 -5.71 8.10 7.74
C ILE A 57 -6.67 9.28 7.58
N SER A 58 -6.13 10.50 7.59
CA SER A 58 -6.93 11.71 7.39
C SER A 58 -7.56 11.75 5.98
N PRO A 59 -8.75 12.34 5.81
CA PRO A 59 -9.41 12.41 4.50
C PRO A 59 -8.53 13.02 3.38
N PRO A 60 -7.76 14.10 3.60
CA PRO A 60 -6.86 14.64 2.58
C PRO A 60 -5.80 13.64 2.16
N LEU A 61 -5.16 12.94 3.11
CA LEU A 61 -4.11 11.96 2.83
C LEU A 61 -4.65 10.80 1.97
N LYS A 62 -5.84 10.30 2.31
CA LYS A 62 -6.52 9.27 1.52
C LYS A 62 -6.76 9.73 0.08
N ALA A 63 -7.27 10.95 -0.10
CA ALA A 63 -7.55 11.51 -1.42
C ALA A 63 -6.26 11.70 -2.25
N THR A 64 -5.19 12.21 -1.64
CA THR A 64 -3.90 12.42 -2.32
C THR A 64 -3.30 11.11 -2.80
N PHE A 65 -3.23 10.07 -1.96
CA PHE A 65 -2.69 8.76 -2.37
C PHE A 65 -3.57 8.07 -3.41
N PHE A 66 -4.89 8.20 -3.30
CA PHE A 66 -5.80 7.69 -4.33
C PHE A 66 -5.59 8.40 -5.67
N LEU A 67 -5.40 9.72 -5.66
CA LEU A 67 -5.10 10.49 -6.86
C LEU A 67 -3.75 10.12 -7.47
N MET A 68 -2.71 9.93 -6.65
CA MET A 68 -1.41 9.43 -7.11
C MET A 68 -1.52 8.03 -7.73
N PHE A 69 -2.30 7.14 -7.12
CA PHE A 69 -2.59 5.81 -7.68
C PHE A 69 -3.31 5.92 -9.03
N LEU A 70 -4.38 6.71 -9.11
CA LEU A 70 -5.13 6.91 -10.35
C LEU A 70 -4.26 7.53 -11.45
N PHE A 71 -3.40 8.47 -11.08
CA PHE A 71 -2.41 9.08 -11.98
C PHE A 71 -1.41 8.04 -12.50
N ALA A 72 -0.84 7.21 -11.63
CA ALA A 72 0.11 6.17 -12.02
C ALA A 72 -0.52 5.12 -12.94
N ILE A 73 -1.75 4.69 -12.64
CA ILE A 73 -2.51 3.79 -13.53
C ILE A 73 -2.80 4.48 -14.86
N GLY A 74 -3.30 5.72 -14.83
CA GLY A 74 -3.58 6.52 -16.02
C GLY A 74 -2.37 6.72 -16.92
N TYR A 75 -1.19 6.91 -16.34
CA TYR A 75 0.08 6.98 -17.07
C TYR A 75 0.45 5.62 -17.68
N GLY A 76 0.27 4.52 -16.95
CA GLY A 76 0.57 3.16 -17.43
C GLY A 76 -0.36 2.65 -18.54
N VAL A 77 -1.63 3.06 -18.54
CA VAL A 77 -2.61 2.71 -19.59
C VAL A 77 -2.72 3.74 -20.71
N GLY A 78 -2.10 4.92 -20.54
CA GLY A 78 -2.00 5.92 -21.58
C GLY A 78 -1.23 5.39 -22.79
N PRO A 79 -1.51 5.91 -23.99
CA PRO A 79 -0.81 5.45 -25.18
C PRO A 79 0.70 5.69 -25.02
N GLN A 80 1.47 4.60 -25.16
CA GLN A 80 2.91 4.56 -24.88
C GLN A 80 3.76 5.06 -26.05
N PHE A 81 3.31 6.10 -26.76
CA PHE A 81 4.10 6.69 -27.85
C PHE A 81 5.36 7.38 -27.33
#